data_AF-A0A8H7GDK9-F1
#
_entry.id   AF-A0A8H7GDK9-F1
#
_cell.length_a   1.000
_cell.length_b   1.000
_cell.length_c   1.000
_cell.angle_alpha   90.00
_cell.angle_beta   90.00
_cell.angle_gamma   90.00
#
_symmetry.space_group_name_H-M   'P 1'
#
loop_
_entity.id
_entity.type
_entity.pdbx_description
1 polymer ?
#
loop_
_entity_poly.entity_id
_entity_poly.type
_entity_poly.pdbx_seq_one_letter_code
_entity_poly.pdbx_strand_id
1 'polypeptide(L)'
;MATPTAPESSGKTSTSIGAGADLLVALFEEESARIQEANILAYRTLEAQFAQCRQQKDAQLGYAMHQINEAKTAAQNAEERLAAAQAAELRALSDLGHLRQLYSAVCQEVQRAKSASGTNSGSAGDQSTASSQHSDDIGAIDATQTIHELRAQLDEQERARKAAEKERDELKANAIGEIAALKEKVLALQNEIAAARAGSPGMGADGQKGTLIQGMMEVRFEGWIIVFRRKAQSA
;
A
#
# COMPACT_ATOMS: atom_id res chain seq x y z
N MET A 1 63.27 -70.72 -73.26
CA MET A 1 61.94 -70.13 -73.00
C MET A 1 61.81 -69.98 -71.49
N ALA A 2 61.84 -68.75 -70.98
CA ALA A 2 61.74 -68.46 -69.55
C ALA A 2 60.31 -68.01 -69.23
N THR A 3 59.67 -68.70 -68.31
CA THR A 3 58.36 -68.41 -67.75
C THR A 3 58.43 -67.10 -66.94
N PRO A 4 57.60 -66.08 -67.22
CA PRO A 4 57.64 -64.85 -66.45
C PRO A 4 56.90 -65.05 -65.11
N THR A 5 57.64 -64.98 -64.01
CA THR A 5 57.09 -64.94 -62.66
C THR A 5 56.41 -63.59 -62.46
N ALA A 6 55.13 -63.61 -62.07
CA ALA A 6 54.37 -62.40 -61.77
C ALA A 6 55.00 -61.64 -60.59
N PRO A 7 55.03 -60.29 -60.62
CA PRO A 7 55.53 -59.51 -59.50
C PRO A 7 54.57 -59.67 -58.32
N GLU A 8 55.11 -60.06 -57.16
CA GLU A 8 54.39 -59.97 -55.89
C GLU A 8 54.13 -58.49 -55.58
N SER A 9 52.92 -58.04 -55.92
CA SER A 9 52.33 -56.81 -55.42
C SER A 9 52.12 -56.99 -53.91
N SER A 10 53.17 -56.73 -53.13
CA SER A 10 53.09 -56.43 -51.70
C SER A 10 52.30 -55.13 -51.52
N GLY A 11 50.97 -55.26 -51.57
CA GLY A 11 50.02 -54.21 -51.30
C GLY A 11 50.04 -53.87 -49.81
N LYS A 12 51.04 -53.09 -49.39
CA LYS A 12 50.94 -52.29 -48.16
C LYS A 12 50.40 -50.90 -48.53
N THR A 13 49.11 -50.81 -48.81
CA THR A 13 48.36 -49.54 -48.71
C THR A 13 48.15 -49.21 -47.22
N SER A 14 49.22 -48.78 -46.54
CA SER A 14 49.22 -48.52 -45.09
C SER A 14 49.28 -47.02 -44.75
N THR A 15 48.83 -46.14 -45.63
CA THR A 15 48.97 -44.68 -45.43
C THR A 15 47.74 -43.84 -45.80
N SER A 16 46.56 -44.42 -46.07
CA SER A 16 45.34 -43.64 -46.40
C SER A 16 44.29 -43.56 -45.30
N ILE A 17 44.31 -44.46 -44.31
CA ILE A 17 43.33 -44.44 -43.20
C ILE A 17 43.69 -43.36 -42.15
N GLY A 18 44.98 -43.12 -41.91
CA GLY A 18 45.46 -42.12 -40.94
C GLY A 18 45.04 -40.69 -41.31
N ALA A 19 45.25 -40.27 -42.57
CA ALA A 19 44.89 -38.92 -43.01
C ALA A 19 43.37 -38.66 -42.98
N GLY A 20 42.56 -39.69 -43.25
CA GLY A 20 41.10 -39.60 -43.11
C GLY A 20 40.65 -39.51 -41.65
N ALA A 21 41.31 -40.23 -40.75
CA ALA A 21 41.06 -40.14 -39.31
C ALA A 21 41.47 -38.78 -38.74
N ASP A 22 42.63 -38.24 -39.14
CA ASP A 22 43.11 -36.92 -38.71
C ASP A 22 42.18 -35.79 -39.19
N LEU A 23 41.67 -35.89 -40.42
CA LEU A 23 40.67 -34.94 -40.94
C LEU A 23 39.34 -35.00 -40.15
N LEU A 24 38.88 -36.19 -39.78
CA LEU A 24 37.67 -36.35 -38.97
C LEU A 24 37.86 -35.83 -37.53
N VAL A 25 39.05 -35.98 -36.96
CA VAL A 25 39.38 -35.42 -35.64
C VAL A 25 39.40 -33.89 -35.71
N ALA A 26 40.06 -33.30 -36.72
CA ALA A 26 40.10 -31.84 -36.87
C ALA A 26 38.70 -31.22 -37.08
N LEU A 27 37.87 -31.82 -37.94
CA LEU A 27 36.48 -31.38 -38.14
C LEU A 27 35.63 -31.51 -36.86
N PHE A 28 35.90 -32.53 -36.05
CA PHE A 28 35.21 -32.74 -34.78
C PHE A 28 35.64 -31.74 -33.71
N GLU A 29 36.93 -31.43 -33.61
CA GLU A 29 37.45 -30.42 -32.68
C GLU A 29 36.92 -29.03 -33.03
N GLU A 30 36.86 -28.67 -34.31
CA GLU A 30 36.28 -27.42 -34.78
C GLU A 30 34.78 -27.32 -34.43
N GLU A 31 34.00 -28.36 -34.71
CA GLU A 31 32.57 -28.36 -34.40
C GLU A 31 32.31 -28.40 -32.89
N SER A 32 33.15 -29.09 -32.11
CA SER A 32 33.08 -29.08 -30.64
C SER A 32 33.34 -27.69 -30.07
N ALA A 33 34.37 -26.98 -30.58
CA ALA A 33 34.66 -25.61 -30.19
C ALA A 33 33.50 -24.66 -30.56
N ARG A 34 32.94 -24.78 -31.77
CA ARG A 34 31.77 -24.01 -32.22
C ARG A 34 30.55 -24.24 -31.34
N ILE A 35 30.25 -25.49 -30.99
CA ILE A 35 29.14 -25.84 -30.08
C ILE A 35 29.39 -25.27 -28.68
N GLN A 36 30.62 -25.32 -28.17
CA GLN A 36 30.98 -24.78 -26.87
C GLN A 36 30.80 -23.26 -26.84
N GLU A 37 31.24 -22.54 -27.87
CA GLU A 37 31.03 -21.10 -28.03
C GLU A 37 29.54 -20.75 -28.08
N ALA A 38 28.76 -21.49 -28.87
CA ALA A 38 27.30 -21.30 -28.97
C ALA A 38 26.60 -21.51 -27.62
N ASN A 39 27.03 -22.51 -26.84
CA ASN A 39 26.48 -22.76 -25.50
C ASN A 39 26.85 -21.66 -24.49
N ILE A 40 28.10 -21.16 -24.54
CA ILE A 40 28.52 -20.03 -23.68
C ILE A 40 27.69 -18.78 -24.00
N LEU A 41 27.46 -18.50 -25.30
CA LEU A 41 26.63 -17.39 -25.73
C LEU A 41 25.17 -17.55 -25.27
N ALA A 42 24.60 -18.75 -25.43
CA ALA A 42 23.24 -19.06 -24.96
C ALA A 42 23.11 -18.89 -23.44
N TYR A 43 24.08 -19.37 -22.66
CA TYR A 43 24.09 -19.23 -21.21
C TYR A 43 24.15 -17.76 -20.79
N ARG A 44 25.08 -16.96 -21.33
CA ARG A 44 25.17 -15.52 -21.05
C ARG A 44 23.90 -14.75 -21.42
N THR A 45 23.28 -15.13 -22.53
CA THR A 45 22.01 -14.53 -22.98
C THR A 45 20.88 -14.83 -21.99
N LEU A 46 20.76 -16.09 -21.54
CA LEU A 46 19.80 -16.47 -20.52
C LEU A 46 20.07 -15.72 -19.21
N GLU A 47 21.31 -15.66 -18.73
CA GLU A 47 21.67 -14.91 -17.52
C GLU A 47 21.24 -13.45 -17.60
N ALA A 48 21.50 -12.79 -18.73
CA ALA A 48 21.06 -11.40 -18.96
C ALA A 48 19.53 -11.25 -18.93
N GLN A 49 18.79 -12.17 -19.56
CA GLN A 49 17.32 -12.17 -19.55
C GLN A 49 16.77 -12.39 -18.12
N PHE A 50 17.38 -13.28 -17.35
CA PHE A 50 17.00 -13.50 -15.95
C PHE A 50 17.29 -12.27 -15.07
N ALA A 51 18.44 -11.61 -15.27
CA ALA A 51 18.77 -10.39 -14.56
C ALA A 51 17.76 -9.26 -14.87
N GLN A 52 17.38 -9.10 -16.14
CA GLN A 52 16.35 -8.15 -16.56
C GLN A 52 14.98 -8.47 -15.95
N CYS A 53 14.56 -9.74 -16.00
CA CYS A 53 13.28 -10.19 -15.42
C CYS A 53 13.23 -9.91 -13.90
N ARG A 54 14.32 -10.18 -13.18
CA ARG A 54 14.43 -9.86 -11.75
C ARG A 54 14.34 -8.35 -11.51
N GLN A 55 15.09 -7.54 -12.25
CA GLN A 55 15.07 -6.08 -12.10
C GLN A 55 13.68 -5.48 -12.37
N GLN A 56 12.97 -5.98 -13.39
CA GLN A 56 11.59 -5.57 -13.68
C GLN A 56 10.63 -5.94 -12.55
N LYS A 57 10.73 -7.16 -12.02
CA LYS A 57 9.91 -7.62 -10.89
C LYS A 57 10.17 -6.80 -9.63
N ASP A 58 11.43 -6.52 -9.31
CA ASP A 58 11.80 -5.69 -8.15
C ASP A 58 11.29 -4.25 -8.30
N ALA A 59 11.35 -3.66 -9.50
CA ALA A 59 10.79 -2.35 -9.78
C ALA A 59 9.26 -2.30 -9.64
N GLN A 60 8.55 -3.31 -10.17
CA GLN A 60 7.09 -3.44 -10.03
C GLN A 60 6.68 -3.58 -8.55
N LEU A 61 7.40 -4.42 -7.79
CA LEU A 61 7.16 -4.57 -6.35
C LEU A 61 7.43 -3.26 -5.59
N GLY A 62 8.51 -2.55 -5.91
CA GLY A 62 8.82 -1.25 -5.32
C GLY A 62 7.72 -0.21 -5.58
N TYR A 63 7.22 -0.15 -6.81
CA TYR A 63 6.12 0.74 -7.19
C TYR A 63 4.82 0.40 -6.45
N ALA A 64 4.45 -0.88 -6.36
CA ALA A 64 3.26 -1.31 -5.63
C ALA A 64 3.38 -0.99 -4.11
N MET A 65 4.56 -1.18 -3.52
CA MET A 65 4.82 -0.80 -2.13
C MET A 65 4.71 0.72 -1.91
N HIS A 66 5.21 1.53 -2.85
CA HIS A 66 5.05 2.99 -2.79
C HIS A 66 3.57 3.40 -2.77
N GLN A 67 2.76 2.87 -3.69
CA GLN A 67 1.32 3.14 -3.73
C GLN A 67 0.59 2.74 -2.43
N ILE A 68 1.00 1.64 -1.79
CA ILE A 68 0.46 1.23 -0.49
C ILE A 68 0.79 2.26 0.59
N ASN A 69 2.02 2.76 0.62
CA ASN A 69 2.43 3.75 1.62
C ASN A 69 1.71 5.10 1.41
N GLU A 70 1.53 5.53 0.17
CA GLU A 70 0.72 6.70 -0.17
C GLU A 70 -0.73 6.52 0.28
N ALA A 71 -1.34 5.37 -0.03
CA ALA A 71 -2.71 5.06 0.39
C ALA A 71 -2.87 5.03 1.92
N LYS A 72 -1.90 4.45 2.64
CA LYS A 72 -1.87 4.46 4.12
C LYS A 72 -1.77 5.87 4.68
N THR A 73 -0.88 6.70 4.12
CA THR A 73 -0.70 8.08 4.55
C THR A 73 -1.97 8.90 4.30
N ALA A 74 -2.60 8.73 3.14
CA ALA A 74 -3.87 9.38 2.82
C ALA A 74 -5.00 8.94 3.80
N ALA A 75 -5.07 7.66 4.15
CA ALA A 75 -6.01 7.16 5.13
C ALA A 75 -5.78 7.76 6.53
N GLN A 76 -4.52 7.87 6.97
CA GLN A 76 -4.17 8.51 8.25
C GLN A 76 -4.58 9.99 8.28
N ASN A 77 -4.30 10.74 7.20
CA ASN A 77 -4.71 12.13 7.09
C ASN A 77 -6.24 12.30 7.13
N ALA A 78 -6.99 11.37 6.54
CA ALA A 78 -8.46 11.37 6.61
C ALA A 78 -8.97 11.08 8.03
N GLU A 79 -8.34 10.13 8.73
CA GLU A 79 -8.65 9.82 10.14
C GLU A 79 -8.34 11.01 11.07
N GLU A 80 -7.23 11.72 10.85
CA GLU A 80 -6.87 12.93 11.61
C GLU A 80 -7.88 14.06 11.41
N ARG A 81 -8.35 14.28 10.18
CA ARG A 81 -9.40 15.28 9.88
C ARG A 81 -10.70 14.93 10.59
N LEU A 82 -11.08 13.65 10.62
CA LEU A 82 -12.25 13.17 11.34
C LEU A 82 -12.12 13.42 12.84
N ALA A 83 -10.97 13.09 13.44
CA ALA A 83 -10.71 13.30 14.85
C ALA A 83 -10.72 14.79 15.23
N ALA A 84 -10.16 15.67 14.38
CA ALA A 84 -10.20 17.11 14.57
C ALA A 84 -11.63 17.67 14.53
N ALA A 85 -12.46 17.21 13.59
CA ALA A 85 -13.87 17.59 13.52
C ALA A 85 -14.66 17.14 14.76
N GLN A 86 -14.42 15.92 15.26
CA GLN A 86 -15.03 15.41 16.50
C GLN A 86 -14.59 16.22 17.73
N ALA A 87 -13.32 16.62 17.81
CA ALA A 87 -12.83 17.46 18.90
C ALA A 87 -13.46 18.87 18.86
N ALA A 88 -13.67 19.45 17.67
CA ALA A 88 -14.35 20.73 17.51
C ALA A 88 -15.82 20.67 17.98
N GLU A 89 -16.53 19.58 17.64
CA GLU A 89 -17.90 19.35 18.12
C GLU A 89 -17.97 19.25 19.65
N LEU A 90 -17.08 18.48 20.27
CA LEU A 90 -17.05 18.32 21.73
C LEU A 90 -16.83 19.66 22.44
N ARG A 91 -15.99 20.54 21.88
CA ARG A 91 -15.80 21.91 22.40
C ARG A 91 -17.08 22.74 22.25
N ALA A 92 -17.71 22.73 21.09
CA ALA A 92 -18.98 23.44 20.87
C ALA A 92 -20.09 22.98 21.82
N LEU A 93 -20.16 21.68 22.13
CA LEU A 93 -21.10 21.13 23.12
C LEU A 93 -20.78 21.60 24.55
N SER A 94 -19.50 21.68 24.91
CA SER A 94 -19.06 22.21 26.21
C SER A 94 -19.42 23.68 26.36
N ASP A 95 -19.17 24.49 25.33
CA ASP A 95 -19.48 25.93 25.32
C ASP A 95 -20.98 26.19 25.46
N LEU A 96 -21.81 25.39 24.77
CA LEU A 96 -23.26 25.42 24.92
C LEU A 96 -23.70 25.02 26.34
N GLY A 97 -23.04 24.04 26.95
CA GLY A 97 -23.26 23.65 28.35
C GLY A 97 -22.97 24.81 29.31
N HIS A 98 -21.88 25.54 29.09
CA HIS A 98 -21.52 26.71 29.90
C HIS A 98 -22.54 27.84 29.76
N LEU A 99 -22.99 28.15 28.54
CA LEU A 99 -24.04 29.15 28.29
C LEU A 99 -25.36 28.80 28.98
N ARG A 100 -25.76 27.52 28.97
CA ARG A 100 -26.95 27.05 29.69
C ARG A 100 -26.82 27.24 31.20
N GLN A 101 -25.65 26.99 31.77
CA GLN A 101 -25.38 27.22 33.19
C GLN A 101 -25.46 28.72 33.55
N LEU A 102 -24.84 29.59 32.74
CA LEU A 102 -24.92 31.05 32.91
C LEU A 102 -26.37 31.54 32.83
N TYR A 103 -27.13 31.09 31.82
CA TYR A 103 -28.53 31.42 31.67
C TYR A 103 -29.37 30.99 32.88
N SER A 104 -29.16 29.78 33.40
CA SER A 104 -29.85 29.30 34.60
C SER A 104 -29.49 30.11 35.84
N ALA A 105 -28.22 30.50 35.99
CA ALA A 105 -27.76 31.31 37.12
C ALA A 105 -28.42 32.69 37.11
N VAL A 106 -28.44 33.38 35.96
CA VAL A 106 -29.09 34.69 35.80
C VAL A 106 -30.61 34.59 36.06
N CYS A 107 -31.27 33.54 35.57
CA CYS A 107 -32.69 33.30 35.85
C CYS A 107 -32.97 33.16 37.36
N GLN A 108 -32.11 32.46 38.10
CA GLN A 108 -32.25 32.29 39.55
C GLN A 108 -32.03 33.60 40.30
N GLU A 109 -31.05 34.41 39.90
CA GLU A 109 -30.81 35.74 40.48
C GLU A 109 -32.01 36.68 40.27
N VAL A 110 -32.63 36.67 39.07
CA VAL A 110 -33.85 37.44 38.80
C VAL A 110 -35.03 36.99 39.67
N GLN A 111 -35.19 35.68 39.86
CA GLN A 111 -36.23 35.16 40.76
C GLN A 111 -35.99 35.58 42.20
N ARG A 112 -34.74 35.50 42.69
CA ARG A 112 -34.36 35.95 44.03
C ARG A 112 -34.67 37.44 44.24
N ALA A 113 -34.29 38.29 43.29
CA ALA A 113 -34.58 39.72 43.34
C ALA A 113 -36.10 40.01 43.37
N LYS A 114 -36.90 39.31 42.57
CA LYS A 114 -38.37 39.42 42.59
C LYS A 114 -38.98 38.98 43.91
N SER A 115 -38.50 37.87 44.49
CA SER A 115 -38.99 37.37 45.77
C SER A 115 -38.68 38.31 46.93
N ALA A 116 -37.50 38.95 46.92
CA ALA A 116 -37.12 39.97 47.92
C ALA A 116 -37.98 41.24 47.83
N SER A 117 -38.39 41.65 46.62
CA SER A 117 -39.30 42.79 46.40
C SER A 117 -40.74 42.51 46.90
N GLY A 118 -41.22 41.26 46.74
CA GLY A 118 -42.60 40.89 47.10
C GLY A 118 -42.88 40.66 48.59
N THR A 119 -41.87 40.64 49.46
CA THR A 119 -42.05 40.29 50.88
C THR A 119 -42.29 41.49 51.82
N ASN A 120 -42.24 42.73 51.34
CA ASN A 120 -42.43 43.95 52.15
C ASN A 120 -43.85 44.55 52.11
N SER A 121 -44.83 43.90 51.47
CA SER A 121 -46.19 44.48 51.29
C SER A 121 -47.19 44.15 52.41
N GLY A 122 -46.73 43.71 53.58
CA GLY A 122 -47.62 43.15 54.61
C GLY A 122 -47.21 43.43 56.05
N SER A 123 -47.13 44.70 56.47
CA SER A 123 -47.70 45.19 57.74
C SER A 123 -47.34 46.66 58.00
N ALA A 124 -48.37 47.41 58.41
CA ALA A 124 -48.39 48.69 59.12
C ALA A 124 -47.82 49.94 58.42
N GLY A 125 -48.66 50.97 58.35
CA GLY A 125 -48.42 52.17 57.57
C GLY A 125 -47.35 53.10 58.13
N ASP A 126 -46.58 53.67 57.21
CA ASP A 126 -46.01 55.01 57.33
C ASP A 126 -45.80 55.57 55.92
N GLN A 127 -46.49 56.67 55.61
CA GLN A 127 -46.39 57.41 54.36
C GLN A 127 -45.15 58.30 54.41
N SER A 128 -43.96 57.76 54.16
CA SER A 128 -42.80 58.58 53.85
C SER A 128 -41.76 57.80 53.05
N THR A 129 -41.20 58.45 52.02
CA THR A 129 -40.10 58.02 51.13
C THR A 129 -40.42 57.08 49.95
N ALA A 130 -41.12 57.64 48.95
CA ALA A 130 -41.25 57.10 47.58
C ALA A 130 -39.94 57.10 46.75
N SER A 131 -38.78 57.39 47.35
CA SER A 131 -37.49 57.50 46.66
C SER A 131 -36.69 56.19 46.59
N SER A 132 -37.11 55.14 47.31
CA SER A 132 -36.42 53.83 47.30
C SER A 132 -36.92 52.87 46.22
N GLN A 133 -38.03 53.20 45.54
CA GLN A 133 -38.74 52.28 44.65
C GLN A 133 -38.16 52.22 43.24
N HIS A 134 -37.32 53.18 42.84
CA HIS A 134 -36.69 53.20 41.52
C HIS A 134 -35.39 52.38 41.41
N SER A 135 -34.69 52.15 42.53
CA SER A 135 -33.42 51.39 42.55
C SER A 135 -33.62 49.94 42.11
N ASP A 136 -34.65 49.30 42.64
CA ASP A 136 -34.89 47.87 42.45
C ASP A 136 -35.55 47.56 41.08
N ASP A 137 -36.37 48.49 40.58
CA ASP A 137 -36.97 48.42 39.25
C ASP A 137 -35.92 48.53 38.13
N ILE A 138 -34.86 49.34 38.31
CA ILE A 138 -33.76 49.46 37.34
C ILE A 138 -32.95 48.15 37.28
N GLY A 139 -32.69 47.50 38.42
CA GLY A 139 -31.98 46.21 38.46
C GLY A 139 -32.78 45.06 37.82
N ALA A 140 -34.11 45.07 37.94
CA ALA A 140 -34.99 44.09 37.29
C ALA A 140 -35.05 44.26 35.77
N ILE A 141 -34.98 45.50 35.26
CA ILE A 141 -34.96 45.81 33.82
C ILE A 141 -33.62 45.35 33.20
N ASP A 142 -32.49 45.65 33.83
CA ASP A 142 -31.15 45.27 33.35
C ASP A 142 -30.95 43.74 33.29
N ALA A 143 -31.45 43.03 34.30
CA ALA A 143 -31.40 41.57 34.31
C ALA A 143 -32.34 40.93 33.27
N THR A 144 -33.47 41.58 32.94
CA THR A 144 -34.37 41.13 31.86
C THR A 144 -33.74 41.32 30.48
N GLN A 145 -32.99 42.42 30.28
CA GLN A 145 -32.22 42.66 29.06
C GLN A 145 -31.08 41.64 28.92
N THR A 146 -30.37 41.36 30.01
CA THR A 146 -29.32 40.32 30.06
C THR A 146 -29.87 38.92 29.72
N ILE A 147 -31.09 38.58 30.19
CA ILE A 147 -31.76 37.32 29.82
C ILE A 147 -32.06 37.26 28.32
N HIS A 148 -32.53 38.36 27.72
CA HIS A 148 -32.79 38.43 26.29
C HIS A 148 -31.50 38.28 25.46
N GLU A 149 -30.41 38.91 25.88
CA GLU A 149 -29.10 38.79 25.24
C GLU A 149 -28.54 37.36 25.33
N LEU A 150 -28.61 36.73 26.51
CA LEU A 150 -28.20 35.33 26.68
C LEU A 150 -29.05 34.37 25.85
N ARG A 151 -30.34 34.66 25.67
CA ARG A 151 -31.24 33.87 24.83
C ARG A 151 -30.88 33.97 23.36
N ALA A 152 -30.57 35.19 22.89
CA ALA A 152 -30.08 35.40 21.53
C ALA A 152 -28.73 34.70 21.29
N GLN A 153 -27.81 34.73 22.26
CA GLN A 153 -26.53 34.02 22.20
C GLN A 153 -26.70 32.50 22.18
N LEU A 154 -27.64 31.96 22.97
CA LEU A 154 -28.00 30.54 22.96
C LEU A 154 -28.56 30.10 21.61
N ASP A 155 -29.48 30.87 21.03
CA ASP A 155 -30.08 30.56 19.74
C ASP A 155 -29.06 30.61 18.59
N GLU A 156 -28.11 31.56 18.65
CA GLU A 156 -27.00 31.66 17.68
C GLU A 156 -26.03 30.49 17.82
N GLN A 157 -25.63 30.15 19.04
CA GLN A 157 -24.73 29.01 19.31
C GLN A 157 -25.38 27.66 18.97
N GLU A 158 -26.70 27.52 19.16
CA GLU A 158 -27.41 26.32 18.75
C GLU A 158 -27.51 26.19 17.22
N ARG A 159 -27.67 27.30 16.50
CA ARG A 159 -27.59 27.32 15.03
C ARG A 159 -26.18 27.00 14.53
N ALA A 160 -25.15 27.59 15.13
CA ALA A 160 -23.75 27.30 14.83
C ALA A 160 -23.40 25.83 15.11
N ARG A 161 -23.88 25.26 16.22
CA ARG A 161 -23.74 23.84 16.54
C ARG A 161 -24.39 22.95 15.47
N LYS A 162 -25.63 23.22 15.06
CA LYS A 162 -26.33 22.42 14.04
C LYS A 162 -25.61 22.49 12.69
N ALA A 163 -25.03 23.64 12.34
CA ALA A 163 -24.21 23.78 11.14
C ALA A 163 -22.92 22.94 11.24
N ALA A 164 -22.21 23.01 12.37
CA ALA A 164 -21.00 22.22 12.62
C ALA A 164 -21.28 20.70 12.69
N GLU A 165 -22.43 20.30 13.24
CA GLU A 165 -22.88 18.89 13.27
C GLU A 165 -23.14 18.36 11.86
N LYS A 166 -23.80 19.17 11.01
CA LYS A 166 -24.04 18.83 9.61
C LYS A 166 -22.73 18.71 8.82
N GLU A 167 -21.82 19.67 8.98
CA GLU A 167 -20.50 19.66 8.34
C GLU A 167 -19.67 18.45 8.79
N ARG A 168 -19.71 18.09 10.08
CA ARG A 168 -19.10 16.86 10.60
C ARG A 168 -19.67 15.62 9.92
N ASP A 169 -20.99 15.52 9.78
CA ASP A 169 -21.61 14.34 9.16
C ASP A 169 -21.26 14.19 7.69
N GLU A 170 -21.18 15.31 6.95
CA GLU A 170 -20.71 15.34 5.57
C GLU A 170 -19.24 14.94 5.46
N LEU A 171 -18.37 15.49 6.31
CA LEU A 171 -16.95 15.13 6.37
C LEU A 171 -16.74 13.67 6.79
N LYS A 172 -17.56 13.17 7.72
CA LYS A 172 -17.52 11.78 8.19
C LYS A 172 -17.94 10.82 7.09
N ALA A 173 -19.01 11.12 6.36
CA ALA A 173 -19.44 10.29 5.24
C ALA A 173 -18.36 10.23 4.14
N ASN A 174 -17.78 11.39 3.78
CA ASN A 174 -16.72 11.47 2.78
C ASN A 174 -15.45 10.74 3.24
N ALA A 175 -14.99 10.99 4.47
CA ALA A 175 -13.79 10.35 5.02
C ALA A 175 -13.96 8.83 5.17
N ILE A 176 -15.13 8.34 5.61
CA ILE A 176 -15.40 6.91 5.71
C ILE A 176 -15.39 6.26 4.31
N GLY A 177 -16.01 6.91 3.33
CA GLY A 177 -16.00 6.43 1.93
C GLY A 177 -14.59 6.36 1.35
N GLU A 178 -13.79 7.42 1.53
CA GLU A 178 -12.39 7.48 1.09
C GLU A 178 -11.53 6.42 1.79
N ILE A 179 -11.65 6.26 3.11
CA ILE A 179 -10.92 5.25 3.87
C ILE A 179 -11.30 3.84 3.41
N ALA A 180 -12.57 3.56 3.16
CA ALA A 180 -13.03 2.27 2.66
C ALA A 180 -12.43 1.96 1.28
N ALA A 181 -12.51 2.91 0.35
CA ALA A 181 -11.94 2.78 -0.99
C ALA A 181 -10.40 2.58 -0.96
N LEU A 182 -9.70 3.32 -0.10
CA LEU A 182 -8.25 3.18 0.08
C LEU A 182 -7.87 1.83 0.69
N LYS A 183 -8.64 1.33 1.67
CA LYS A 183 -8.42 0.00 2.27
C LYS A 183 -8.64 -1.12 1.24
N GLU A 184 -9.68 -1.01 0.43
CA GLU A 184 -9.93 -1.95 -0.67
C GLU A 184 -8.79 -1.92 -1.70
N LYS A 185 -8.32 -0.72 -2.08
CA LYS A 185 -7.16 -0.58 -2.97
C LYS A 185 -5.89 -1.20 -2.37
N VAL A 186 -5.64 -1.02 -1.07
CA VAL A 186 -4.50 -1.65 -0.39
C VAL A 186 -4.63 -3.17 -0.41
N LEU A 187 -5.81 -3.72 -0.13
CA LEU A 187 -6.05 -5.18 -0.20
C LEU A 187 -5.85 -5.72 -1.61
N ALA A 188 -6.33 -5.02 -2.64
CA ALA A 188 -6.12 -5.39 -4.03
C ALA A 188 -4.63 -5.43 -4.38
N LEU A 189 -3.88 -4.36 -4.06
CA LEU A 189 -2.43 -4.29 -4.28
C LEU A 189 -1.66 -5.35 -3.48
N GLN A 190 -2.09 -5.67 -2.25
CA GLN A 190 -1.50 -6.75 -1.45
C GLN A 190 -1.73 -8.11 -2.09
N ASN A 191 -2.93 -8.36 -2.64
CA ASN A 191 -3.24 -9.58 -3.37
C ASN A 191 -2.45 -9.68 -4.68
N GLU A 192 -2.28 -8.57 -5.41
CA GLU A 192 -1.42 -8.51 -6.60
C GLU A 192 0.05 -8.78 -6.26
N ILE A 193 0.57 -8.23 -5.16
CA ILE A 193 1.92 -8.53 -4.67
C ILE A 193 2.03 -10.00 -4.26
N ALA A 194 1.05 -10.54 -3.55
CA ALA A 194 1.04 -11.95 -3.17
C ALA A 194 0.99 -12.86 -4.40
N ALA A 195 0.19 -12.51 -5.40
CA ALA A 195 0.12 -13.21 -6.68
C ALA A 195 1.40 -13.04 -7.51
N ALA A 196 2.07 -11.89 -7.50
CA ALA A 196 3.36 -11.71 -8.16
C ALA A 196 4.49 -12.46 -7.43
N ARG A 197 4.39 -12.62 -6.10
CA ARG A 197 5.31 -13.43 -5.28
C ARG A 197 5.09 -14.92 -5.46
N ALA A 198 3.84 -15.37 -5.46
CA ALA A 198 3.45 -16.78 -5.67
C ALA A 198 3.51 -17.19 -7.15
N GLY A 199 3.29 -16.24 -8.05
CA GLY A 199 3.35 -16.35 -9.50
C GLY A 199 4.78 -16.32 -10.02
N SER A 200 5.51 -17.39 -9.71
CA SER A 200 5.99 -18.25 -10.80
C SER A 200 5.38 -19.62 -10.50
N PRO A 201 4.17 -19.93 -10.99
CA PRO A 201 3.54 -21.22 -10.76
C PRO A 201 4.23 -22.24 -11.65
N GLY A 202 5.36 -22.74 -11.16
CA GLY A 202 6.26 -23.61 -11.89
C GLY A 202 7.71 -23.22 -11.60
N MET A 203 8.27 -23.86 -10.58
CA MET A 203 9.69 -23.83 -10.19
C MET A 203 10.19 -22.52 -9.58
N GLY A 204 10.81 -22.61 -8.39
CA GLY A 204 11.67 -21.54 -7.91
C GLY A 204 12.66 -21.16 -8.99
N ALA A 205 13.02 -19.87 -9.09
CA ALA A 205 13.96 -19.36 -10.09
C ALA A 205 15.31 -20.12 -10.10
N ASP A 206 15.63 -20.82 -9.01
CA ASP A 206 16.80 -21.70 -8.87
C ASP A 206 16.54 -23.16 -9.33
N GLY A 207 15.30 -23.66 -9.18
CA GLY A 207 14.92 -25.03 -9.56
C GLY A 207 14.75 -25.22 -11.07
N GLN A 208 14.24 -24.22 -11.80
CA GLN A 208 14.06 -24.32 -13.25
C GLN A 208 15.35 -24.13 -14.03
N LYS A 209 16.22 -23.23 -13.57
CA LYS A 209 17.57 -23.10 -14.12
C LYS A 209 18.36 -24.38 -13.93
N GLY A 210 18.32 -24.96 -12.73
CA GLY A 210 18.97 -26.23 -12.43
C GLY A 210 18.47 -27.36 -13.33
N THR A 211 17.15 -27.54 -13.43
CA THR A 211 16.55 -28.64 -14.21
C THR A 211 16.64 -28.47 -15.73
N LEU A 212 16.57 -27.24 -16.27
CA LEU A 212 16.74 -27.02 -17.70
C LEU A 212 18.20 -27.19 -18.13
N ILE A 213 19.15 -26.67 -17.34
CA ILE A 213 20.59 -26.87 -17.57
C ILE A 213 20.95 -28.35 -17.38
N GLN A 214 20.43 -29.01 -16.35
CA GLN A 214 20.64 -30.45 -16.12
C GLN A 214 20.04 -31.30 -17.24
N GLY A 215 18.81 -31.02 -17.69
CA GLY A 215 18.20 -31.72 -18.82
C GLY A 215 18.94 -31.49 -20.13
N MET A 216 19.46 -30.27 -20.37
CA MET A 216 20.31 -30.00 -21.54
C MET A 216 21.68 -30.72 -21.45
N MET A 217 22.24 -30.91 -20.25
CA MET A 217 23.48 -31.66 -20.05
C MET A 217 23.27 -33.18 -20.16
N GLU A 218 22.18 -33.72 -19.61
CA GLU A 218 21.86 -35.16 -19.63
C GLU A 218 21.60 -35.67 -21.06
N VAL A 219 20.80 -34.95 -21.86
CA VAL A 219 20.53 -35.31 -23.28
C VAL A 219 21.83 -35.28 -24.12
N ARG A 220 22.80 -34.43 -23.76
CA ARG A 220 24.11 -34.34 -24.44
C ARG A 220 25.02 -35.51 -24.05
N PHE A 221 25.10 -35.88 -22.76
CA PHE A 221 25.95 -36.99 -22.32
C PHE A 221 25.50 -38.34 -22.89
N GLU A 222 24.19 -38.60 -22.98
CA GLU A 222 23.68 -39.86 -23.56
C GLU A 222 24.01 -40.00 -25.05
N GLY A 223 23.91 -38.91 -25.82
CA GLY A 223 24.30 -38.88 -27.23
C GLY A 223 25.79 -39.20 -27.46
N TRP A 224 26.66 -38.74 -26.56
CA TRP A 224 28.11 -38.96 -26.65
C TRP A 224 28.50 -40.40 -26.30
N ILE A 225 27.87 -41.02 -25.29
CA ILE A 225 28.14 -42.40 -24.88
C ILE A 225 27.86 -43.41 -26.02
N ILE A 226 26.84 -43.16 -26.84
CA ILE A 226 26.49 -44.03 -27.99
C ILE A 226 27.59 -44.00 -29.06
N VAL A 227 28.19 -42.83 -29.32
CA VAL A 227 29.26 -42.68 -30.32
C VAL A 227 30.57 -43.30 -29.82
N PHE A 228 30.94 -43.08 -28.55
CA PHE A 228 32.12 -43.71 -27.95
C PHE A 228 32.01 -45.23 -27.88
N ARG A 229 30.83 -45.79 -27.53
CA ARG A 229 30.61 -47.25 -27.58
C ARG A 229 30.78 -47.80 -28.99
N ARG A 230 30.28 -47.12 -30.02
CA ARG A 230 30.48 -47.55 -31.42
C ARG A 230 31.95 -47.49 -31.83
N LYS A 231 32.70 -46.47 -31.40
CA LYS A 231 34.13 -46.31 -31.70
C LYS A 231 35.01 -47.35 -30.96
N ALA A 232 34.67 -47.67 -29.71
CA ALA A 232 35.34 -48.71 -28.93
C ALA A 232 35.00 -50.15 -29.39
N GLN A 233 33.88 -50.34 -30.09
CA GLN A 233 33.52 -51.62 -30.72
C GLN A 233 34.16 -51.81 -32.10
N SER A 234 34.56 -50.72 -32.76
CA SER A 234 35.21 -50.73 -34.08
C SER A 234 36.74 -50.70 -34.04
N ALA A 235 37.32 -50.43 -32.86
CA ALA A 235 38.74 -50.56 -32.57
C ALA A 235 39.04 -51.97 -32.02
#